data_AF-A0A967G1V4-F1
#
_entry.id   AF-A0A967G1V4-F1
#
_cell.length_a   1.000
_cell.length_b   1.000
_cell.length_c   1.000
_cell.angle_alpha   90.00
_cell.angle_beta   90.00
_cell.angle_gamma   90.00
#
_symmetry.space_group_name_H-M   'P 1'
#
loop_
_entity.id
_entity.type
_entity.pdbx_description
1 polymer ?
#
loop_
_entity_poly.entity_id
_entity_poly.type
_entity_poly.pdbx_seq_one_letter_code
_entity_poly.pdbx_strand_id
1 'polypeptide(L)'
;MSNQSPQRLKKSLGLLDVYALATGTTLSAGFFLLPGIAAIQAGSAITISYLIAVLPLIPATFCIVELTTAMPRAGGVYYFLDRSMGPLLGTVGGIGTWLALILKVAFALIGIGVYLGLFIPDLPIVTVAIVLAVGLGILNILGADTS
;
A
#
# COMPACT_ATOMS: atom_id res chain seq x y z
N MET A 1 9.28 -20.62 33.47
CA MET A 1 9.41 -19.38 32.68
C MET A 1 10.26 -19.72 31.45
N SER A 2 9.63 -20.04 30.32
CA SER A 2 10.35 -20.37 29.08
C SER A 2 10.97 -19.10 28.50
N ASN A 3 12.30 -19.07 28.48
CA ASN A 3 13.12 -18.00 27.95
C ASN A 3 12.93 -17.92 26.42
N GLN A 4 11.98 -17.11 25.94
CA GLN A 4 11.83 -16.85 24.50
C GLN A 4 12.79 -15.72 24.12
N SER A 5 13.98 -16.10 23.69
CA SER A 5 14.86 -15.22 22.91
C SER A 5 14.06 -14.64 21.74
N PRO A 6 14.09 -13.32 21.47
CA PRO A 6 13.35 -12.75 20.35
C PRO A 6 13.82 -13.41 19.05
N GLN A 7 12.94 -14.19 18.42
CA GLN A 7 13.15 -14.78 17.11
C GLN A 7 13.45 -13.65 16.12
N ARG A 8 14.72 -13.48 15.78
CA ARG A 8 15.16 -12.47 14.81
C ARG A 8 14.75 -12.97 13.43
N LEU A 9 13.81 -12.26 12.80
CA LEU A 9 13.42 -12.48 11.40
C LEU A 9 14.67 -12.60 10.53
N LYS A 10 14.82 -13.74 9.84
CA LYS A 10 15.92 -13.96 8.92
C LYS A 10 15.72 -13.02 7.74
N LYS A 11 16.69 -12.15 7.48
CA LYS A 11 16.69 -11.30 6.27
C LYS A 11 16.94 -12.21 5.06
N SER A 12 15.87 -12.73 4.46
CA SER A 12 15.91 -13.65 3.33
C SER A 12 15.57 -12.99 1.99
N LEU A 13 14.95 -11.80 1.99
CA LEU A 13 14.56 -11.13 0.75
C LEU A 13 15.78 -10.59 -0.01
N GLY A 14 15.91 -11.02 -1.26
CA GLY A 14 16.85 -10.47 -2.24
C GLY A 14 16.31 -9.22 -2.93
N LEU A 15 17.11 -8.65 -3.84
CA LEU A 15 16.74 -7.44 -4.57
C LEU A 15 15.50 -7.65 -5.46
N LEU A 16 15.40 -8.81 -6.13
CA LEU A 16 14.26 -9.13 -6.97
C LEU A 16 12.98 -9.33 -6.15
N ASP A 17 13.08 -9.95 -4.98
CA ASP A 17 11.93 -10.14 -4.08
C ASP A 17 11.39 -8.78 -3.60
N VAL A 18 12.29 -7.88 -3.20
CA VAL A 18 11.94 -6.53 -2.78
C VAL A 18 11.34 -5.72 -3.94
N TYR A 19 11.92 -5.82 -5.14
CA TYR A 19 11.39 -5.14 -6.32
C TYR A 19 9.99 -5.63 -6.70
N ALA A 20 9.78 -6.95 -6.73
CA ALA A 20 8.49 -7.56 -7.01
C ALA A 20 7.44 -7.16 -5.96
N LEU A 21 7.81 -7.16 -4.68
CA LEU A 21 6.92 -6.73 -3.60
C LEU A 21 6.59 -5.24 -3.70
N ALA A 22 7.58 -4.38 -3.92
CA ALA A 22 7.38 -2.94 -4.01
C ALA A 22 6.53 -2.55 -5.24
N THR A 23 6.81 -3.14 -6.40
CA THR A 23 6.03 -2.88 -7.62
C THR A 23 4.62 -3.46 -7.52
N GLY A 24 4.46 -4.69 -7.04
CA GLY A 24 3.15 -5.34 -6.88
C GLY A 24 2.27 -4.63 -5.85
N THR A 25 2.83 -4.17 -4.74
CA THR A 25 2.07 -3.37 -3.76
C THR A 25 1.71 -1.99 -4.31
N THR A 26 2.54 -1.38 -5.16
CA THR A 26 2.25 -0.07 -5.77
C THR A 26 1.19 -0.16 -6.88
N LEU A 27 1.33 -1.13 -7.77
CA LEU A 27 0.42 -1.41 -8.90
C LEU A 27 -0.75 -2.29 -8.43
N SER A 28 -1.57 -1.77 -7.53
CA SER A 28 -2.76 -2.49 -7.04
C SER A 28 -4.03 -2.11 -7.83
N ALA A 29 -5.17 -2.76 -7.57
CA ALA A 29 -6.41 -2.55 -8.33
C ALA A 29 -6.91 -1.08 -8.33
N GLY A 30 -6.57 -0.30 -7.29
CA GLY A 30 -6.84 1.15 -7.27
C GLY A 30 -6.16 1.91 -8.42
N PHE A 31 -4.96 1.49 -8.84
CA PHE A 31 -4.26 2.07 -10.00
C PHE A 31 -4.99 1.80 -11.31
N PHE A 32 -5.76 0.73 -11.41
CA PHE A 32 -6.46 0.39 -12.66
C PHE A 32 -7.86 1.01 -12.73
N LEU A 33 -8.50 1.26 -11.58
CA LEU A 33 -9.83 1.87 -11.51
C LEU A 33 -9.80 3.41 -11.68
N LEU A 34 -8.89 4.08 -10.96
CA LEU A 34 -8.86 5.55 -10.89
C LEU A 34 -8.56 6.24 -12.24
N PRO A 35 -7.67 5.72 -13.11
CA PRO A 35 -7.46 6.31 -14.43
C PRO A 35 -8.69 6.28 -15.32
N GLY A 36 -9.56 5.27 -15.19
CA GLY A 36 -10.83 5.23 -15.92
C GLY A 36 -11.75 6.38 -15.54
N ILE A 37 -11.86 6.66 -14.24
CA ILE A 37 -12.63 7.80 -13.72
C ILE A 37 -11.98 9.13 -14.14
N ALA A 38 -10.65 9.22 -14.03
CA ALA A 38 -9.90 10.40 -14.48
C ALA A 38 -10.03 10.64 -15.98
N ALA A 39 -10.12 9.58 -16.80
CA ALA A 39 -10.32 9.69 -18.25
C ALA A 39 -11.70 10.27 -18.60
N ILE A 40 -12.75 9.89 -17.85
CA ILE A 40 -14.08 10.46 -18.05
C ILE A 40 -14.07 11.97 -17.74
N GLN A 41 -13.31 12.40 -16.74
CA GLN A 41 -13.29 13.79 -16.30
C GLN A 41 -12.33 14.68 -17.09
N ALA A 42 -11.14 14.18 -17.44
CA ALA A 42 -10.10 14.93 -18.15
C ALA A 42 -10.13 14.71 -19.68
N GLY A 43 -10.80 13.67 -20.17
CA GLY A 43 -10.86 13.32 -21.58
C GLY A 43 -9.46 13.11 -22.19
N SER A 44 -9.19 13.76 -23.32
CA SER A 44 -7.90 13.70 -24.02
C SER A 44 -6.75 14.35 -23.24
N ALA A 45 -7.04 15.18 -22.24
CA ALA A 45 -6.03 15.87 -21.44
C ALA A 45 -5.46 15.01 -20.31
N ILE A 46 -5.91 13.77 -20.12
CA ILE A 46 -5.49 12.88 -19.03
C ILE A 46 -3.96 12.72 -18.94
N THR A 47 -3.27 12.60 -20.07
CA THR A 47 -1.80 12.47 -20.13
C THR A 47 -1.12 13.70 -19.56
N ILE A 48 -1.63 14.89 -19.89
CA ILE A 48 -1.08 16.16 -19.38
C ILE A 48 -1.38 16.29 -17.88
N SER A 49 -2.57 15.90 -17.43
CA SER A 49 -2.93 15.89 -16.00
C SER A 49 -1.98 15.01 -15.18
N TYR A 50 -1.64 13.81 -15.66
CA TYR A 50 -0.67 12.94 -14.99
C TYR A 50 0.75 13.51 -15.01
N LEU A 51 1.19 14.12 -16.11
CA LEU A 51 2.50 14.75 -16.18
C LEU A 51 2.64 15.89 -15.15
N ILE A 52 1.60 16.70 -15.01
CA ILE A 52 1.57 17.78 -14.00
C ILE A 52 1.56 17.18 -12.58
N ALA A 53 0.82 16.08 -12.36
CA ALA A 53 0.76 15.41 -11.05
C ALA A 53 2.10 14.79 -10.63
N VAL A 54 2.95 14.39 -11.58
CA VAL A 54 4.30 13.85 -11.29
C VAL A 54 5.26 14.94 -10.83
N LEU A 55 5.08 16.20 -11.26
CA LEU A 55 6.01 17.29 -10.92
C LEU A 55 6.24 17.47 -9.41
N PRO A 56 5.21 17.57 -8.55
CA PRO A 56 5.40 17.64 -7.09
C PRO A 56 5.85 16.31 -6.47
N LEU A 57 5.64 15.17 -7.14
CA LEU A 57 6.00 13.84 -6.64
C LEU A 57 7.53 13.60 -6.69
N ILE A 58 8.21 14.17 -7.68
CA ILE A 58 9.66 14.01 -7.88
C ILE A 58 10.45 14.38 -6.61
N PRO A 59 10.38 15.63 -6.09
CA PRO A 59 11.16 15.99 -4.90
C PRO A 59 10.77 15.17 -3.67
N ALA A 60 9.47 14.89 -3.49
CA ALA A 60 9.00 14.07 -2.37
C ALA A 60 9.60 12.64 -2.40
N THR A 61 9.72 12.05 -3.60
CA THR A 61 10.32 10.72 -3.78
C THR A 61 11.81 10.74 -3.50
N PHE A 62 12.54 11.75 -3.97
CA PHE A 62 13.96 11.92 -3.66
C PHE A 62 14.20 12.03 -2.15
N CYS A 63 13.39 12.81 -1.42
CA CYS A 63 13.49 12.89 0.03
C CYS A 63 13.28 11.52 0.70
N ILE A 64 12.29 10.73 0.24
CA ILE A 64 12.07 9.38 0.76
C ILE A 64 13.28 8.46 0.50
N VAL A 65 13.91 8.56 -0.68
CA VAL A 65 15.08 7.75 -1.05
C VAL A 65 16.28 8.11 -0.16
N GLU A 66 16.56 9.40 0.04
CA GLU A 66 17.62 9.87 0.94
C GLU A 66 17.38 9.42 2.40
N LEU A 67 16.16 9.57 2.92
CA LEU A 67 15.83 9.14 4.28
C LEU A 67 15.92 7.61 4.44
N THR A 68 15.44 6.84 3.46
CA THR A 68 15.47 5.37 3.51
C THR A 68 16.90 4.83 3.45
N THR A 69 17.77 5.46 2.67
CA THR A 69 19.19 5.09 2.58
C THR A 69 19.99 5.53 3.80
N ALA A 70 19.70 6.72 4.36
CA ALA A 70 20.35 7.21 5.58
C ALA A 70 19.91 6.46 6.85
N MET A 71 18.67 5.97 6.89
CA MET A 71 18.07 5.33 8.06
C MET A 71 17.46 3.95 7.73
N PRO A 72 18.28 2.91 7.46
CA PRO A 72 17.83 1.58 7.01
C PRO A 72 17.33 0.72 8.18
N ARG A 73 16.32 1.20 8.92
CA ARG A 73 15.62 0.46 9.98
C ARG A 73 14.16 0.22 9.62
N ALA A 74 13.61 -0.88 10.14
CA ALA A 74 12.18 -1.16 10.05
C ALA A 74 11.39 -0.10 10.83
N GLY A 75 10.38 0.49 10.19
CA GLY A 75 9.51 1.50 10.81
C GLY A 75 8.98 2.57 9.85
N GLY A 76 9.53 2.68 8.63
CA GLY A 76 8.99 3.56 7.58
C GLY A 76 8.81 5.01 8.02
N VAL A 77 7.71 5.64 7.59
CA VAL A 77 7.42 7.06 7.85
C VAL A 77 7.36 7.39 9.34
N TYR A 78 6.81 6.48 10.17
CA TYR A 78 6.80 6.62 11.63
C TYR A 78 8.22 6.83 12.18
N TYR A 79 9.16 5.97 11.77
CA TYR A 79 10.54 6.03 12.26
C TYR A 79 11.27 7.30 11.81
N PHE A 80 11.04 7.74 10.57
CA PHE A 80 11.64 8.98 10.07
C PHE A 80 11.15 10.19 10.86
N LEU A 81 9.84 10.29 11.10
CA LEU A 81 9.25 11.41 11.84
C LEU A 81 9.59 11.39 13.33
N ASP A 82 9.59 10.20 13.96
CA ASP A 82 10.01 10.02 15.35
C ASP A 82 11.46 10.50 15.54
N ARG A 83 12.36 10.12 14.63
CA ARG A 83 13.78 10.45 14.72
C ARG A 83 14.07 11.93 14.44
N SER A 84 13.36 12.55 13.49
CA SER A 84 13.63 13.92 13.06
C SER A 84 12.85 14.98 13.84
N MET A 85 11.62 14.68 14.28
CA MET A 85 10.69 15.67 14.84
C MET A 85 10.09 15.27 16.19
N GLY A 86 10.48 14.10 16.71
CA GLY A 86 10.09 13.60 18.03
C GLY A 86 8.83 12.74 18.03
N PRO A 87 8.50 12.13 19.19
CA PRO A 87 7.54 11.03 19.27
C PRO A 87 6.11 11.40 18.87
N LEU A 88 5.66 12.62 19.16
CA LEU A 88 4.30 13.05 18.82
C LEU A 88 4.07 13.01 17.29
N LEU A 89 4.99 13.59 16.52
CA LEU A 89 4.89 13.60 15.06
C LEU A 89 5.17 12.23 14.45
N GLY A 90 6.06 11.45 15.07
CA GLY A 90 6.21 10.02 14.78
C GLY A 90 4.86 9.30 14.84
N THR A 91 4.15 9.43 15.95
CA THR A 91 2.86 8.76 16.19
C THR A 91 1.79 9.19 15.18
N VAL A 92 1.69 10.49 14.87
CA VAL A 92 0.76 11.01 13.84
C VAL A 92 1.09 10.39 12.48
N GLY A 93 2.37 10.33 12.11
CA GLY A 93 2.80 9.67 10.87
C GLY A 93 2.52 8.18 10.84
N GLY A 94 2.66 7.49 11.96
CA GLY A 94 2.33 6.07 12.11
C GLY A 94 0.85 5.79 11.91
N ILE A 95 -0.02 6.54 12.60
CA ILE A 95 -1.48 6.44 12.44
C ILE A 95 -1.89 6.80 11.01
N GLY A 96 -1.30 7.85 10.43
CA GLY A 96 -1.55 8.24 9.03
C GLY A 96 -1.16 7.14 8.05
N THR A 97 -0.02 6.48 8.25
CA THR A 97 0.41 5.33 7.43
C THR A 97 -0.56 4.16 7.58
N TRP A 98 -0.98 3.84 8.80
CA TRP A 98 -1.94 2.77 9.07
C TRP A 98 -3.29 3.04 8.38
N LEU A 99 -3.82 4.26 8.47
CA LEU A 99 -5.04 4.66 7.80
C LEU A 99 -4.91 4.59 6.27
N ALA A 100 -3.78 5.06 5.72
CA ALA A 100 -3.50 4.97 4.30
C ALA A 100 -3.46 3.52 3.80
N LEU A 101 -2.91 2.60 4.59
CA LEU A 101 -2.91 1.17 4.27
C LEU A 101 -4.32 0.58 4.27
N ILE A 102 -5.18 0.95 5.23
CA ILE A 102 -6.58 0.52 5.25
C ILE A 102 -7.31 0.98 3.99
N LEU A 103 -7.18 2.26 3.64
CA LEU A 103 -7.80 2.82 2.44
C LEU A 103 -7.28 2.13 1.17
N LYS A 104 -5.97 1.87 1.09
CA LYS A 104 -5.35 1.16 -0.03
C LYS A 104 -5.96 -0.24 -0.21
N VAL A 105 -6.12 -1.00 0.88
CA VAL A 105 -6.75 -2.33 0.84
C VAL A 105 -8.23 -2.22 0.46
N ALA A 106 -8.96 -1.25 0.99
CA ALA A 106 -10.37 -1.02 0.62
C ALA A 106 -10.52 -0.74 -0.88
N PHE A 107 -9.69 0.14 -1.46
CA PHE A 107 -9.69 0.39 -2.90
C PHE A 107 -9.31 -0.85 -3.71
N ALA A 108 -8.39 -1.68 -3.22
CA ALA A 108 -8.03 -2.92 -3.89
C ALA A 108 -9.23 -3.88 -3.98
N LEU A 109 -9.96 -4.06 -2.88
CA LEU A 109 -11.12 -4.94 -2.80
C LEU A 109 -12.30 -4.45 -3.65
N ILE A 110 -12.60 -3.14 -3.58
CA ILE A 110 -13.63 -2.53 -4.43
C ILE A 110 -13.25 -2.62 -5.90
N GLY A 111 -11.97 -2.36 -6.22
CA GLY A 111 -11.44 -2.49 -7.58
C GLY A 111 -11.67 -3.89 -8.16
N ILE A 112 -11.38 -4.94 -7.40
CA ILE A 112 -11.66 -6.33 -7.82
C ILE A 112 -13.16 -6.53 -8.10
N GLY A 113 -14.04 -6.05 -7.21
CA GLY A 113 -15.48 -6.18 -7.41
C GLY A 113 -15.99 -5.45 -8.67
N VAL A 114 -15.48 -4.24 -8.95
CA VAL A 114 -15.80 -3.49 -10.17
C VAL A 114 -15.31 -4.24 -11.41
N TYR A 115 -14.10 -4.79 -11.37
CA TYR A 115 -13.54 -5.58 -12.47
C TYR A 115 -14.35 -6.85 -12.74
N LEU A 116 -14.78 -7.56 -11.70
CA LEU A 116 -15.65 -8.74 -11.85
C LEU A 116 -17.04 -8.37 -12.39
N GLY A 117 -17.55 -7.19 -12.03
CA GLY A 117 -18.82 -6.66 -12.56
C GLY A 117 -18.80 -6.42 -14.08
N LEU A 118 -17.62 -6.32 -14.72
CA LEU A 118 -17.52 -6.28 -16.19
C LEU A 118 -17.90 -7.61 -16.85
N PHE A 119 -17.78 -8.72 -16.13
CA PHE A 119 -18.08 -10.07 -16.65
C PHE A 119 -19.41 -10.62 -16.12
N ILE A 120 -19.82 -10.21 -14.93
CA ILE A 120 -21.06 -10.67 -14.28
C ILE A 120 -21.96 -9.44 -14.04
N PRO A 121 -23.03 -9.27 -14.85
CA PRO A 121 -24.01 -8.21 -14.65
C PRO A 121 -24.67 -8.32 -13.25
N ASP A 122 -25.02 -7.17 -12.66
CA ASP A 122 -25.71 -7.05 -11.36
C ASP A 122 -24.97 -7.62 -10.13
N LEU A 123 -23.65 -7.78 -10.23
CA LEU A 123 -22.83 -8.24 -9.10
C LEU A 123 -22.82 -7.22 -7.93
N PRO A 124 -23.16 -7.62 -6.69
CA PRO A 124 -23.13 -6.72 -5.54
C PRO A 124 -21.68 -6.46 -5.08
N ILE A 125 -21.03 -5.47 -5.68
CA ILE A 125 -19.61 -5.11 -5.50
C ILE A 125 -19.20 -5.04 -4.02
N VAL A 126 -20.00 -4.37 -3.19
CA VAL A 126 -19.71 -4.19 -1.76
C VAL A 126 -19.71 -5.54 -1.02
N THR A 127 -20.65 -6.43 -1.36
CA THR A 127 -20.72 -7.76 -0.74
C THR A 127 -19.49 -8.59 -1.13
N VAL A 128 -19.10 -8.55 -2.40
CA VAL A 128 -17.89 -9.23 -2.88
C VAL A 128 -16.64 -8.70 -2.18
N ALA A 129 -16.51 -7.38 -2.03
CA ALA A 129 -15.39 -6.76 -1.34
C ALA A 129 -15.31 -7.20 0.14
N ILE A 130 -16.44 -7.27 0.85
CA ILE A 130 -16.50 -7.75 2.24
C ILE A 130 -16.11 -9.23 2.33
N VAL A 131 -16.66 -10.08 1.47
CA VAL A 131 -16.33 -11.52 1.44
C VAL A 131 -14.85 -11.73 1.18
N LEU A 132 -14.26 -11.00 0.23
CA LEU A 132 -12.83 -11.05 -0.05
C LEU A 132 -11.99 -10.52 1.12
N ALA A 133 -12.41 -9.44 1.78
CA ALA A 133 -11.72 -8.91 2.95
C ALA A 133 -11.64 -9.94 4.08
N VAL A 134 -12.77 -10.58 4.39
CA VAL A 134 -12.87 -11.60 5.43
C VAL A 134 -12.07 -12.84 5.04
N GLY A 135 -12.22 -13.33 3.80
CA GLY A 135 -11.50 -14.50 3.31
C GLY A 135 -9.99 -14.31 3.31
N LEU A 136 -9.49 -13.18 2.80
CA LEU A 136 -8.07 -12.84 2.83
C LEU A 136 -7.57 -12.60 4.27
N GLY A 137 -8.40 -12.01 5.13
CA GLY A 137 -8.08 -11.83 6.55
C GLY A 137 -7.89 -13.17 7.26
N ILE A 138 -8.79 -14.13 7.04
CA ILE A 138 -8.67 -15.50 7.57
C ILE A 138 -7.42 -16.18 7.02
N LEU A 139 -7.19 -16.09 5.70
CA LEU A 139 -6.01 -16.66 5.06
C LEU A 139 -4.71 -16.08 5.64
N ASN A 140 -4.68 -14.77 5.87
CA ASN A 140 -3.54 -14.08 6.48
C ASN A 140 -3.29 -14.57 7.92
N ILE A 141 -4.34 -14.75 8.72
CA ILE A 141 -4.21 -15.27 10.09
C ILE A 141 -3.69 -16.71 10.09
N LEU A 142 -4.22 -17.57 9.21
CA LEU A 142 -3.81 -18.97 9.12
C LEU A 142 -2.39 -19.14 8.55
N GLY A 143 -2.01 -18.31 7.59
CA GLY A 143 -0.70 -18.38 6.92
C GLY A 143 0.44 -17.76 7.74
N ALA A 144 0.15 -16.82 8.64
CA ALA A 144 1.17 -16.11 9.42
C ALA A 144 2.03 -17.02 10.30
N ASP A 145 1.49 -18.17 10.75
CA ASP A 145 2.22 -19.12 11.59
C ASP A 145 3.15 -20.07 10.81
N THR A 146 3.09 -20.06 9.47
CA THR A 146 3.85 -20.99 8.60
C THR A 146 5.16 -20.39 8.05
N SER A 147 5.55 -19.15 8.42
CA SER A 147 6.78 -18.47 7.94
C SER A 147 7.73 -18.00 9.05
#